data_AF-D3H7Z7-F1
#
_entry.id   AF-D3H7Z7-F1
#
_cell.length_a   1.000
_cell.length_b   1.000
_cell.length_c   1.000
_cell.angle_alpha   90.00
_cell.angle_beta   90.00
_cell.angle_gamma   90.00
#
_symmetry.space_group_name_H-M   'P 1'
#
loop_
_entity.id
_entity.type
_entity.pdbx_description
1 polymer ?
#
loop_
_entity_poly.entity_id
_entity_poly.type
_entity_poly.pdbx_seq_one_letter_code
_entity_poly.pdbx_strand_id
1 'polypeptide(L)'
;MSVKEKMLEILEGIDIRFKEPLHSYSYTKVGGEADYLVFPRNRFELARVVKFANQENIPWMVLGNASNIIVRDGGIRGFVILCDKLNNVSVDGYTIEAEAGANLIETTRIALRHSLTGFEFACGIPGSVGGAVFMNAGAYGGEIAHILQSCKVLTKDGEIETLSAKDLAFGYRHSAIQESGAVVLSAKFALAPGTHQVIKQEMDRLTHLRELKQPLEYPSCGSVFKRPVGHFAGQLISEAGLKGYRIGGVEVSEKHAGFMINVADGTAKDYEDLIESVIEKVKEHSGVTLEREVRILGESK
;
A
#
# COMPACT_ATOMS: atom_id res chain seq x y z
N MET A 1 24.64 6.04 -27.85
CA MET A 1 23.28 5.47 -27.74
C MET A 1 22.40 6.44 -26.98
N SER A 2 21.17 6.64 -27.45
CA SER A 2 20.12 7.33 -26.70
C SER A 2 19.76 6.56 -25.42
N VAL A 3 19.17 7.24 -24.44
CA VAL A 3 18.67 6.59 -23.20
C VAL A 3 17.73 5.43 -23.52
N LYS A 4 16.88 5.59 -24.55
CA LYS A 4 15.95 4.55 -25.00
C LYS A 4 16.65 3.32 -25.56
N GLU A 5 17.69 3.50 -26.37
CA GLU A 5 18.49 2.39 -26.90
C GLU A 5 19.20 1.63 -25.77
N LYS A 6 19.83 2.35 -24.83
CA LYS A 6 20.44 1.74 -23.65
C LYS A 6 19.41 0.97 -22.81
N MET A 7 18.20 1.51 -22.64
CA MET A 7 17.14 0.87 -21.86
C MET A 7 16.73 -0.46 -22.49
N LEU A 8 16.52 -0.50 -23.81
CA LEU A 8 16.10 -1.72 -24.51
C LEU A 8 17.17 -2.81 -24.49
N GLU A 9 18.45 -2.43 -24.49
CA GLU A 9 19.58 -3.37 -24.38
C GLU A 9 19.82 -3.81 -22.93
N ILE A 10 20.01 -2.87 -22.01
CA ILE A 10 20.39 -3.14 -20.61
C ILE A 10 19.24 -3.76 -19.82
N LEU A 11 17.98 -3.50 -20.17
CA LEU A 11 16.80 -4.07 -19.53
C LEU A 11 16.09 -5.11 -20.40
N GLU A 12 16.81 -5.69 -21.37
CA GLU A 12 16.27 -6.75 -22.23
C GLU A 12 15.63 -7.87 -21.40
N GLY A 13 14.43 -8.27 -21.82
CA GLY A 13 13.64 -9.35 -21.23
C GLY A 13 12.78 -8.94 -20.02
N ILE A 14 12.82 -7.69 -19.57
CA ILE A 14 11.93 -7.16 -18.52
C ILE A 14 10.67 -6.57 -19.19
N ASP A 15 9.48 -6.84 -18.63
CA ASP A 15 8.23 -6.23 -19.10
C ASP A 15 8.22 -4.74 -18.70
N ILE A 16 8.33 -3.87 -19.72
CA ILE A 16 8.30 -2.41 -19.60
C ILE A 16 7.22 -1.87 -20.54
N ARG A 17 6.24 -1.18 -19.97
CA ARG A 17 5.15 -0.52 -20.69
C ARG A 17 5.37 0.98 -20.67
N PHE A 18 5.22 1.61 -21.84
CA PHE A 18 5.49 3.04 -22.02
C PHE A 18 4.18 3.81 -21.96
N LYS A 19 4.16 4.94 -21.24
CA LYS A 19 2.98 5.80 -21.10
C LYS A 19 1.73 5.03 -20.64
N GLU A 20 1.94 4.15 -19.67
CA GLU A 20 0.89 3.24 -19.21
C GLU A 20 0.01 3.93 -18.16
N PRO A 21 -1.32 3.98 -18.33
CA PRO A 21 -2.21 4.67 -17.40
C PRO A 21 -2.38 3.90 -16.08
N LEU A 22 -2.13 4.59 -14.96
CA LEU A 22 -2.11 3.97 -13.63
C LEU A 22 -3.49 3.72 -13.03
N HIS A 23 -4.56 4.32 -13.55
CA HIS A 23 -5.94 4.03 -13.11
C HIS A 23 -6.34 2.56 -13.27
N SER A 24 -5.72 1.82 -14.20
CA SER A 24 -5.93 0.37 -14.37
C SER A 24 -5.36 -0.46 -13.22
N TYR A 25 -4.39 0.09 -12.48
CA TYR A 25 -3.61 -0.61 -11.44
C TYR A 25 -3.93 -0.11 -10.03
N SER A 26 -4.41 1.13 -9.89
CA SER A 26 -4.78 1.69 -8.59
C SER A 26 -6.12 1.14 -8.09
N TYR A 27 -6.23 1.01 -6.77
CA TYR A 27 -7.44 0.51 -6.12
C TYR A 27 -8.57 1.55 -6.11
N THR A 28 -8.22 2.83 -6.24
CA THR A 28 -9.11 3.98 -6.40
C THR A 28 -9.65 4.15 -7.82
N LYS A 29 -9.07 3.43 -8.81
CA LYS A 29 -9.38 3.54 -10.24
C LYS A 29 -9.13 4.93 -10.81
N VAL A 30 -8.16 5.66 -10.26
CA VAL A 30 -7.67 6.95 -10.75
C VAL A 30 -6.16 6.93 -10.96
N GLY A 31 -5.64 7.78 -11.83
CA GLY A 31 -4.20 7.88 -12.10
C GLY A 31 -3.83 8.07 -13.56
N GLY A 32 -3.02 9.09 -13.82
CA GLY A 32 -2.44 9.35 -15.14
C GLY A 32 -1.35 8.35 -15.55
N GLU A 33 -0.62 8.68 -16.61
CA GLU A 33 0.39 7.79 -17.20
C GLU A 33 1.70 7.73 -16.40
N ALA A 34 2.23 6.53 -16.20
CA ALA A 34 3.65 6.35 -15.87
C ALA A 34 4.49 6.42 -17.15
N ASP A 35 5.63 7.14 -17.14
CA ASP A 35 6.53 7.14 -18.30
C ASP A 35 6.97 5.71 -18.65
N TYR A 36 7.35 4.94 -17.62
CA TYR A 36 7.73 3.53 -17.72
C TYR A 36 7.11 2.73 -16.57
N LEU A 37 6.15 1.84 -16.86
CA LEU A 37 5.64 0.88 -15.89
C LEU A 37 6.36 -0.46 -16.05
N VAL A 38 6.95 -0.98 -14.98
CA VAL A 38 7.85 -2.13 -15.02
C VAL A 38 7.40 -3.26 -14.10
N PHE A 39 7.49 -4.49 -14.59
CA PHE A 39 7.11 -5.70 -13.86
C PHE A 39 8.30 -6.66 -13.73
N PRO A 40 9.24 -6.41 -12.79
CA PRO A 40 10.36 -7.31 -12.56
C PRO A 40 9.86 -8.68 -12.08
N ARG A 41 10.46 -9.76 -12.56
CA ARG A 41 10.08 -11.15 -12.20
C ARG A 41 10.85 -11.70 -11.01
N ASN A 42 11.93 -11.02 -10.62
CA ASN A 42 12.81 -11.43 -9.55
C ASN A 42 13.65 -10.24 -9.07
N ARG A 43 14.36 -10.43 -7.96
CA ARG A 43 15.22 -9.41 -7.36
C ARG A 43 16.35 -8.92 -8.28
N PHE A 44 16.84 -9.74 -9.21
CA PHE A 44 17.95 -9.36 -10.09
C PHE A 44 17.47 -8.40 -11.19
N GLU A 45 16.27 -8.63 -11.74
CA GLU A 45 15.64 -7.69 -12.67
C GLU A 45 15.32 -6.36 -12.00
N LEU A 46 14.77 -6.40 -10.79
CA LEU A 46 14.51 -5.18 -10.01
C LEU A 46 15.81 -4.39 -9.76
N ALA A 47 16.88 -5.06 -9.34
CA ALA A 47 18.19 -4.42 -9.14
C ALA A 47 18.76 -3.82 -10.45
N ARG A 48 18.60 -4.51 -11.59
CA ARG A 48 19.00 -3.97 -12.92
C ARG A 48 18.25 -2.69 -13.27
N VAL A 49 16.94 -2.65 -13.05
CA VAL A 49 16.10 -1.47 -13.31
C VAL A 49 16.55 -0.30 -12.43
N VAL A 50 16.73 -0.53 -11.13
CA VAL A 50 17.19 0.52 -10.19
C VAL A 50 18.57 1.04 -10.54
N LYS A 51 19.53 0.14 -10.84
CA LYS A 51 20.89 0.53 -11.23
C LYS A 51 20.90 1.33 -12.53
N PHE A 52 20.14 0.91 -13.53
CA PHE A 52 19.99 1.64 -14.79
C PHE A 52 19.36 3.02 -14.57
N ALA A 53 18.27 3.08 -13.82
CA ALA A 53 17.57 4.33 -13.53
C ALA A 53 18.49 5.34 -12.82
N ASN A 54 19.25 4.88 -11.82
CA ASN A 54 20.24 5.71 -11.13
C ASN A 54 21.35 6.20 -12.07
N GLN A 55 21.90 5.33 -12.93
CA GLN A 55 22.96 5.69 -13.87
C GLN A 55 22.52 6.77 -14.87
N GLU A 56 21.28 6.68 -15.36
CA GLU A 56 20.73 7.64 -16.31
C GLU A 56 19.96 8.80 -15.64
N ASN A 57 20.01 8.92 -14.31
CA ASN A 57 19.31 9.92 -13.49
C ASN A 57 17.79 9.98 -13.74
N ILE A 58 17.17 8.81 -13.95
CA ILE A 58 15.73 8.66 -14.11
C ILE A 58 15.12 8.40 -12.73
N PRO A 59 14.16 9.22 -12.25
CA PRO A 59 13.49 8.95 -10.99
C PRO A 59 12.74 7.63 -11.06
N TRP A 60 12.67 6.91 -9.94
CA TRP A 60 11.94 5.66 -9.87
C TRP A 60 11.24 5.50 -8.52
N MET A 61 10.17 4.73 -8.52
CA MET A 61 9.47 4.32 -7.31
C MET A 61 8.87 2.94 -7.45
N VAL A 62 8.66 2.29 -6.32
CA VAL A 62 7.97 1.00 -6.25
C VAL A 62 6.58 1.22 -5.67
N LEU A 63 5.58 0.64 -6.33
CA LEU A 63 4.22 0.56 -5.82
C LEU A 63 3.91 -0.92 -5.54
N GLY A 64 3.24 -1.17 -4.42
CA GLY A 64 2.58 -2.46 -4.17
C GLY A 64 1.31 -2.59 -5.01
N ASN A 65 0.24 -3.12 -4.44
CA ASN A 65 -1.07 -3.19 -5.13
C ASN A 65 -1.81 -1.83 -5.18
N ALA A 66 -1.08 -0.71 -5.03
CA ALA A 66 -1.61 0.65 -5.11
C ALA A 66 -2.92 0.90 -4.32
N SER A 67 -3.05 0.28 -3.13
CA SER A 67 -4.26 0.34 -2.29
C SER A 67 -4.30 1.52 -1.31
N ASN A 68 -3.19 2.24 -1.14
CA ASN A 68 -3.07 3.39 -0.24
C ASN A 68 -2.47 4.62 -0.95
N ILE A 69 -2.77 4.79 -2.24
CA ILE A 69 -2.28 5.91 -3.03
C ILE A 69 -3.38 6.56 -3.86
N ILE A 70 -3.21 7.84 -4.17
CA ILE A 70 -3.92 8.57 -5.21
C ILE A 70 -2.85 9.08 -6.18
N VAL A 71 -2.94 8.67 -7.44
CA VAL A 71 -2.02 9.13 -8.48
C VAL A 71 -2.70 10.26 -9.23
N ARG A 72 -2.03 11.40 -9.37
CA ARG A 72 -2.55 12.55 -10.11
C ARG A 72 -2.74 12.28 -11.59
N ASP A 73 -3.60 13.06 -12.22
CA ASP A 73 -3.96 12.89 -13.63
C ASP A 73 -2.81 13.24 -14.60
N GLY A 74 -1.81 14.02 -14.15
CA GLY A 74 -0.56 14.26 -14.89
C GLY A 74 0.39 13.06 -14.89
N GLY A 75 0.12 12.05 -14.07
CA GLY A 75 0.88 10.80 -14.03
C GLY A 75 2.20 10.89 -13.27
N ILE A 76 3.08 9.91 -13.46
CA ILE A 76 4.35 9.78 -12.74
C ILE A 76 5.51 9.80 -13.74
N ARG A 77 6.54 10.59 -13.44
CA ARG A 77 7.76 10.66 -14.24
C ARG A 77 8.74 9.55 -13.87
N GLY A 78 9.42 9.02 -14.89
CA GLY A 78 10.37 7.93 -14.75
C GLY A 78 9.73 6.57 -14.50
N PHE A 79 10.42 5.72 -13.74
CA PHE A 79 10.01 4.33 -13.55
C PHE A 79 9.02 4.16 -12.40
N VAL A 80 7.87 3.56 -12.70
CA VAL A 80 6.96 2.98 -11.72
C VAL A 80 7.12 1.48 -11.78
N ILE A 81 7.48 0.88 -10.65
CA ILE A 81 7.82 -0.54 -10.57
C ILE A 81 6.76 -1.26 -9.75
N LEU A 82 6.10 -2.25 -10.35
CA LEU A 82 5.13 -3.11 -9.69
C LEU A 82 5.74 -4.49 -9.43
N CYS A 83 5.88 -4.86 -8.16
CA CYS A 83 6.48 -6.14 -7.77
C CYS A 83 5.51 -7.32 -7.85
N ASP A 84 4.41 -7.26 -8.63
CA ASP A 84 3.34 -8.28 -8.65
C ASP A 84 3.82 -9.70 -8.99
N LYS A 85 4.95 -9.83 -9.69
CA LYS A 85 5.60 -11.11 -10.02
C LYS A 85 6.57 -11.60 -8.94
N LEU A 86 6.97 -10.77 -7.98
CA LEU A 86 7.73 -11.18 -6.78
C LEU A 86 6.71 -11.58 -5.71
N ASN A 87 6.07 -12.72 -5.89
CA ASN A 87 4.90 -13.13 -5.10
C ASN A 87 5.02 -14.51 -4.44
N ASN A 88 6.22 -15.09 -4.41
CA ASN A 88 6.42 -16.37 -3.75
C ASN A 88 6.18 -16.26 -2.24
N VAL A 89 5.58 -17.31 -1.67
CA VAL A 89 5.37 -17.47 -0.24
C VAL A 89 5.80 -18.89 0.15
N SER A 90 6.70 -18.98 1.12
CA SER A 90 7.20 -20.25 1.66
C SER A 90 6.95 -20.32 3.16
N VAL A 91 6.68 -21.54 3.65
CA VAL A 91 6.49 -21.83 5.07
C VAL A 91 7.57 -22.80 5.52
N ASP A 92 8.27 -22.46 6.59
CA ASP A 92 9.27 -23.30 7.25
C ASP A 92 9.01 -23.30 8.76
N GLY A 93 8.50 -24.42 9.28
CA GLY A 93 8.03 -24.52 10.66
C GLY A 93 6.97 -23.46 10.99
N TYR A 94 7.31 -22.56 11.91
CA TYR A 94 6.44 -21.45 12.34
C TYR A 94 6.80 -20.11 11.69
N THR A 95 7.62 -20.13 10.64
CA THR A 95 8.04 -18.94 9.92
C THR A 95 7.43 -18.93 8.52
N ILE A 96 6.90 -17.78 8.12
CA ILE A 96 6.48 -17.50 6.74
C ILE A 96 7.46 -16.50 6.14
N GLU A 97 8.09 -16.82 5.01
CA GLU A 97 8.77 -15.84 4.17
C GLU A 97 7.91 -15.56 2.94
N ALA A 98 7.59 -14.29 2.71
CA ALA A 98 6.79 -13.85 1.58
C ALA A 98 7.49 -12.72 0.82
N GLU A 99 7.51 -12.81 -0.51
CA GLU A 99 8.05 -11.75 -1.36
C GLU A 99 7.15 -10.50 -1.37
N ALA A 100 7.73 -9.35 -1.71
CA ALA A 100 7.10 -8.04 -1.52
C ALA A 100 5.81 -7.82 -2.32
N GLY A 101 5.63 -8.52 -3.44
CA GLY A 101 4.42 -8.51 -4.25
C GLY A 101 3.37 -9.52 -3.82
N ALA A 102 3.67 -10.42 -2.88
CA ALA A 102 2.70 -11.39 -2.39
C ALA A 102 1.47 -10.67 -1.82
N ASN A 103 0.29 -11.17 -2.17
CA ASN A 103 -0.97 -10.63 -1.65
C ASN A 103 -1.05 -10.89 -0.13
N LEU A 104 -1.27 -9.83 0.65
CA LEU A 104 -1.27 -9.93 2.12
C LEU A 104 -2.39 -10.84 2.63
N ILE A 105 -3.60 -10.74 2.06
CA ILE A 105 -4.75 -11.58 2.44
C ILE A 105 -4.45 -13.05 2.14
N GLU A 106 -3.93 -13.37 0.96
CA GLU A 106 -3.56 -14.75 0.62
C GLU A 106 -2.46 -15.29 1.54
N THR A 107 -1.52 -14.43 1.96
CA THR A 107 -0.48 -14.79 2.92
C THR A 107 -1.08 -15.17 4.28
N THR A 108 -2.12 -14.47 4.75
CA THR A 108 -2.84 -14.86 5.98
C THR A 108 -3.58 -16.20 5.82
N ARG A 109 -4.11 -16.50 4.64
CA ARG A 109 -4.75 -17.79 4.35
C ARG A 109 -3.73 -18.94 4.31
N ILE A 110 -2.51 -18.68 3.88
CA ILE A 110 -1.39 -19.63 4.00
C ILE A 110 -1.11 -19.91 5.48
N ALA A 111 -1.00 -18.88 6.32
CA ALA A 111 -0.83 -19.05 7.76
C ALA A 111 -1.95 -19.93 8.38
N LEU A 112 -3.21 -19.67 8.03
CA LEU A 112 -4.35 -20.48 8.47
C LEU A 112 -4.24 -21.95 8.04
N ARG A 113 -3.88 -22.22 6.78
CA ARG A 113 -3.70 -23.59 6.26
C ARG A 113 -2.63 -24.37 7.03
N HIS A 114 -1.60 -23.68 7.49
CA HIS A 114 -0.52 -24.25 8.29
C HIS A 114 -0.78 -24.17 9.80
N SER A 115 -1.99 -23.75 10.22
CA SER A 115 -2.36 -23.60 11.64
C SER A 115 -1.41 -22.68 12.42
N LEU A 116 -1.00 -21.57 11.78
CA LEU A 116 -0.16 -20.55 12.38
C LEU A 116 -0.99 -19.32 12.80
N THR A 117 -0.93 -18.97 14.08
CA THR A 117 -1.63 -17.83 14.69
C THR A 117 -0.69 -16.62 14.85
N GLY A 118 -1.28 -15.42 14.92
CA GLY A 118 -0.60 -14.13 15.01
C GLY A 118 -0.82 -13.23 13.79
N PHE A 119 -1.31 -13.77 12.67
CA PHE A 119 -1.48 -13.03 11.41
C PHE A 119 -2.93 -12.65 11.07
N GLU A 120 -3.90 -13.09 11.89
CA GLU A 120 -5.34 -12.97 11.66
C GLU A 120 -5.77 -11.52 11.47
N PHE A 121 -5.13 -10.58 12.18
CA PHE A 121 -5.41 -9.15 12.10
C PHE A 121 -5.34 -8.58 10.68
N ALA A 122 -4.54 -9.21 9.81
CA ALA A 122 -4.32 -8.79 8.44
C ALA A 122 -5.25 -9.45 7.41
N CYS A 123 -6.16 -10.34 7.84
CA CYS A 123 -6.96 -11.20 6.93
C CYS A 123 -7.86 -10.44 5.95
N GLY A 124 -8.14 -9.16 6.22
CA GLY A 124 -8.89 -8.29 5.31
C GLY A 124 -8.09 -7.13 4.74
N ILE A 125 -6.82 -6.93 5.10
CA ILE A 125 -6.04 -5.75 4.70
C ILE A 125 -5.63 -5.88 3.23
N PRO A 126 -6.18 -5.05 2.30
CA PRO A 126 -5.80 -5.11 0.91
C PRO A 126 -4.39 -4.57 0.73
N GLY A 127 -3.63 -5.16 -0.20
CA GLY A 127 -2.27 -4.71 -0.49
C GLY A 127 -1.30 -5.87 -0.66
N SER A 128 -0.03 -5.52 -0.84
CA SER A 128 1.06 -6.48 -0.92
C SER A 128 1.85 -6.52 0.39
N VAL A 129 2.58 -7.60 0.62
CA VAL A 129 3.45 -7.77 1.78
C VAL A 129 4.48 -6.63 1.90
N GLY A 130 5.07 -6.19 0.79
CA GLY A 130 6.01 -5.06 0.78
C GLY A 130 5.36 -3.76 1.23
N GLY A 131 4.14 -3.48 0.77
CA GLY A 131 3.37 -2.32 1.24
C GLY A 131 2.99 -2.43 2.72
N ALA A 132 2.70 -3.64 3.19
CA ALA A 132 2.37 -3.91 4.59
C ALA A 132 3.56 -3.62 5.52
N VAL A 133 4.76 -4.04 5.15
CA VAL A 133 6.00 -3.72 5.87
C VAL A 133 6.29 -2.22 5.79
N PHE A 134 6.22 -1.61 4.60
CA PHE A 134 6.44 -0.18 4.42
C PHE A 134 5.58 0.68 5.35
N MET A 135 4.30 0.33 5.51
CA MET A 135 3.33 1.08 6.29
C MET A 135 3.20 0.62 7.75
N ASN A 136 3.92 -0.40 8.22
CA ASN A 136 3.57 -1.12 9.46
C ASN A 136 2.05 -1.38 9.53
N ALA A 137 1.52 -2.06 8.50
CA ALA A 137 0.08 -2.24 8.36
C ALA A 137 -0.51 -2.94 9.59
N GLY A 138 -1.69 -2.49 10.02
CA GLY A 138 -2.30 -3.01 11.23
C GLY A 138 -3.79 -2.73 11.30
N ALA A 139 -4.51 -3.64 11.93
CA ALA A 139 -5.95 -3.55 12.17
C ALA A 139 -6.31 -4.36 13.41
N TYR A 140 -7.42 -4.01 14.06
CA TYR A 140 -7.98 -4.80 15.18
C TYR A 140 -7.00 -5.12 16.32
N GLY A 141 -6.03 -4.25 16.57
CA GLY A 141 -5.03 -4.42 17.63
C GLY A 141 -3.76 -5.19 17.24
N GLY A 142 -3.70 -5.75 16.03
CA GLY A 142 -2.49 -6.35 15.47
C GLY A 142 -1.79 -5.44 14.45
N GLU A 143 -0.47 -5.55 14.35
CA GLU A 143 0.37 -4.83 13.38
C GLU A 143 1.49 -5.73 12.85
N ILE A 144 2.02 -5.42 11.68
CA ILE A 144 3.16 -6.15 11.09
C ILE A 144 4.35 -6.21 12.05
N ALA A 145 4.62 -5.13 12.78
CA ALA A 145 5.68 -5.08 13.79
C ALA A 145 5.59 -6.17 14.87
N HIS A 146 4.39 -6.69 15.16
CA HIS A 146 4.21 -7.73 16.19
C HIS A 146 4.72 -9.11 15.76
N ILE A 147 4.78 -9.37 14.46
CA ILE A 147 5.10 -10.69 13.91
C ILE A 147 6.30 -10.68 12.96
N LEU A 148 6.76 -9.52 12.50
CA LEU A 148 7.92 -9.46 11.62
C LEU A 148 9.19 -9.83 12.39
N GLN A 149 9.98 -10.73 11.81
CA GLN A 149 11.31 -11.07 12.29
C GLN A 149 12.39 -10.26 11.56
N SER A 150 12.30 -10.20 10.23
CA SER A 150 13.25 -9.47 9.37
C SER A 150 12.65 -9.24 7.98
N CYS A 151 13.24 -8.35 7.19
CA CYS A 151 12.96 -8.23 5.76
C CYS A 151 14.26 -8.08 4.96
N LYS A 152 14.27 -8.61 3.74
CA LYS A 152 15.28 -8.27 2.75
C LYS A 152 14.85 -7.01 2.04
N VAL A 153 15.77 -6.08 1.84
CA VAL A 153 15.52 -4.83 1.11
C VAL A 153 16.54 -4.66 -0.01
N LEU A 154 16.14 -3.97 -1.07
CA LEU A 154 17.03 -3.38 -2.06
C LEU A 154 17.25 -1.92 -1.67
N THR A 155 18.49 -1.54 -1.38
CA THR A 155 18.84 -0.15 -1.08
C THR A 155 18.69 0.72 -2.32
N LYS A 156 18.72 2.05 -2.12
CA LYS A 156 18.65 3.00 -3.24
C LYS A 156 19.80 2.83 -4.23
N ASP A 157 20.95 2.31 -3.78
CA ASP A 157 22.14 2.05 -4.61
C ASP A 157 22.06 0.70 -5.35
N GLY A 158 21.00 -0.08 -5.12
CA GLY A 158 20.78 -1.37 -5.78
C GLY A 158 21.49 -2.54 -5.10
N GLU A 159 21.85 -2.41 -3.83
CA GLU A 159 22.44 -3.47 -3.01
C GLU A 159 21.40 -4.16 -2.13
N ILE A 160 21.61 -5.43 -1.80
CA ILE A 160 20.65 -6.21 -1.01
C ILE A 160 21.13 -6.30 0.43
N GLU A 161 20.26 -5.88 1.35
CA GLU A 161 20.49 -5.94 2.79
C GLU A 161 19.37 -6.70 3.49
N THR A 162 19.65 -7.18 4.70
CA THR A 162 18.64 -7.74 5.59
C THR A 162 18.51 -6.85 6.81
N LEU A 163 17.30 -6.31 7.01
CA LEU A 163 16.97 -5.50 8.18
C LEU A 163 16.19 -6.37 9.17
N SER A 164 16.57 -6.32 10.45
CA SER A 164 15.75 -6.91 11.51
C SER A 164 14.51 -6.05 11.76
N ALA A 165 13.51 -6.61 12.46
CA ALA A 165 12.35 -5.82 12.89
C ALA A 165 12.73 -4.60 13.75
N LYS A 166 13.84 -4.68 14.50
CA LYS A 166 14.37 -3.56 15.29
C LYS A 166 14.93 -2.46 14.40
N ASP A 167 15.65 -2.82 13.33
CA ASP A 167 16.27 -1.85 12.41
C ASP A 167 15.22 -1.06 11.62
N LEU A 168 14.01 -1.62 11.46
CA LEU A 168 12.89 -0.95 10.81
C LEU A 168 12.23 0.15 11.66
N ALA A 169 12.59 0.26 12.94
CA ALA A 169 12.15 1.33 13.84
C ALA A 169 10.65 1.65 13.70
N PHE A 170 9.80 0.62 13.73
CA PHE A 170 8.38 0.77 13.47
C PHE A 170 7.69 1.77 14.42
N GLY A 171 6.84 2.59 13.83
CA GLY A 171 5.91 3.47 14.53
C GLY A 171 4.48 3.29 14.03
N TYR A 172 3.56 4.11 14.53
CA TYR A 172 2.19 4.11 14.04
C TYR A 172 2.15 4.54 12.57
N ARG A 173 1.80 3.60 11.69
CA ARG A 173 1.79 3.77 10.22
C ARG A 173 3.14 4.14 9.60
N HIS A 174 4.23 3.76 10.25
CA HIS A 174 5.57 4.23 9.95
C HIS A 174 6.62 3.12 10.01
N SER A 175 7.62 3.18 9.13
CA SER A 175 8.82 2.34 9.14
C SER A 175 10.02 3.12 8.59
N ALA A 176 11.25 2.75 8.98
CA ALA A 176 12.50 3.35 8.51
C ALA A 176 12.72 3.24 6.97
N ILE A 177 11.93 2.40 6.29
CA ILE A 177 11.96 2.25 4.83
C ILE A 177 11.40 3.51 4.16
N GLN A 178 10.46 4.21 4.83
CA GLN A 178 9.86 5.43 4.28
C GLN A 178 10.90 6.54 4.09
N GLU A 179 11.94 6.59 4.93
CA GLU A 179 13.03 7.57 4.86
C GLU A 179 14.20 7.11 4.00
N SER A 180 14.59 5.84 4.07
CA SER A 180 15.80 5.34 3.41
C SER A 180 15.69 5.24 1.89
N GLY A 181 14.46 5.19 1.35
CA GLY A 181 14.22 4.95 -0.07
C GLY A 181 14.53 3.51 -0.51
N ALA A 182 14.72 2.60 0.46
CA ALA A 182 14.88 1.18 0.19
C ALA A 182 13.54 0.55 -0.25
N VAL A 183 13.64 -0.61 -0.90
CA VAL A 183 12.49 -1.37 -1.40
C VAL A 183 12.45 -2.73 -0.72
N VAL A 184 11.34 -3.09 -0.10
CA VAL A 184 11.16 -4.45 0.44
C VAL A 184 11.20 -5.46 -0.71
N LEU A 185 11.99 -6.51 -0.55
CA LEU A 185 12.08 -7.66 -1.47
C LEU A 185 11.33 -8.88 -0.92
N SER A 186 11.53 -9.19 0.36
CA SER A 186 10.79 -10.23 1.08
C SER A 186 10.72 -9.91 2.57
N ALA A 187 9.74 -10.48 3.24
CA ALA A 187 9.51 -10.33 4.68
C ALA A 187 9.39 -11.71 5.32
N LYS A 188 10.06 -11.89 6.46
CA LYS A 188 9.98 -13.08 7.31
C LYS A 188 9.12 -12.77 8.53
N PHE A 189 8.07 -13.55 8.72
CA PHE A 189 7.14 -13.46 9.83
C PHE A 189 7.33 -14.65 10.77
N ALA A 190 7.55 -14.38 12.05
CA ALA A 190 7.55 -15.38 13.10
C ALA A 190 6.14 -15.48 13.69
N LEU A 191 5.51 -16.63 13.53
CA LEU A 191 4.18 -16.92 14.01
C LEU A 191 4.25 -17.99 15.11
N ALA A 192 3.10 -18.31 15.70
CA ALA A 192 3.00 -19.39 16.69
C ALA A 192 2.11 -20.52 16.16
N PRO A 193 2.33 -21.78 16.58
CA PRO A 193 1.35 -22.84 16.34
C PRO A 193 0.03 -22.50 17.03
N GLY A 194 -1.09 -22.74 16.36
CA GLY A 194 -2.43 -22.51 16.88
C GLY A 194 -3.41 -23.59 16.41
N THR A 195 -4.65 -23.52 16.91
CA THR A 195 -5.71 -24.42 16.47
C THR A 195 -6.39 -23.85 15.24
N HIS A 196 -6.37 -24.57 14.11
CA HIS A 196 -6.96 -24.13 12.83
C HIS A 196 -8.36 -23.54 12.98
N GLN A 197 -9.25 -24.21 13.71
CA GLN A 197 -10.64 -23.74 13.90
C GLN A 197 -10.72 -22.40 14.64
N VAL A 198 -9.86 -22.18 15.64
CA VAL A 198 -9.82 -20.92 16.41
C VAL A 198 -9.31 -19.78 15.53
N ILE A 199 -8.23 -20.02 14.77
CA ILE A 199 -7.67 -19.06 13.81
C ILE A 199 -8.72 -18.69 12.76
N LYS A 200 -9.41 -19.71 12.20
CA LYS A 200 -10.48 -19.49 11.21
C LYS A 200 -11.62 -18.66 11.78
N GLN A 201 -12.10 -18.99 12.98
CA GLN A 201 -13.19 -18.24 13.64
C GLN A 201 -12.80 -16.77 13.85
N GLU A 202 -11.55 -16.51 14.22
CA GLU A 202 -11.08 -15.14 14.38
C GLU A 202 -10.99 -14.41 13.03
N MET A 203 -10.44 -15.04 11.99
CA MET A 203 -10.42 -14.46 10.64
C MET A 203 -11.83 -14.19 10.09
N ASP A 204 -12.78 -15.11 10.29
CA ASP A 204 -14.19 -14.95 9.89
C ASP A 204 -14.81 -13.76 10.65
N ARG A 205 -14.58 -13.65 11.97
CA ARG A 205 -15.07 -12.55 12.80
C ARG A 205 -14.52 -11.20 12.33
N LEU A 206 -13.21 -11.13 12.06
CA LEU A 206 -12.55 -9.91 11.60
C LEU A 206 -13.00 -9.50 10.20
N THR A 207 -13.18 -10.48 9.30
CA THR A 207 -13.73 -10.27 7.95
C THR A 207 -15.13 -9.69 8.04
N HIS A 208 -16.00 -10.30 8.85
CA HIS A 208 -17.36 -9.82 9.06
C HIS A 208 -17.40 -8.39 9.64
N LEU A 209 -16.56 -8.10 10.64
CA LEU A 209 -16.44 -6.74 11.19
C LEU A 209 -15.99 -5.72 10.14
N ARG A 210 -15.13 -6.12 9.20
CA ARG A 210 -14.67 -5.26 8.11
C ARG A 210 -15.79 -4.98 7.12
N GLU A 211 -16.48 -6.01 6.66
CA GLU A 211 -17.62 -5.92 5.73
C GLU A 211 -18.75 -5.08 6.31
N LEU A 212 -19.01 -5.18 7.61
CA LEU A 212 -20.07 -4.41 8.27
C LEU A 212 -19.72 -2.92 8.35
N LYS A 213 -18.44 -2.59 8.51
CA LYS A 213 -17.97 -1.22 8.78
C LYS A 213 -17.40 -0.49 7.58
N GLN A 214 -16.97 -1.17 6.51
CA GLN A 214 -16.21 -0.54 5.41
C GLN A 214 -16.93 -0.67 4.06
N PRO A 215 -16.81 0.34 3.17
CA PRO A 215 -17.42 0.31 1.83
C PRO A 215 -16.55 -0.50 0.85
N LEU A 216 -16.49 -1.82 1.03
CA LEU A 216 -15.62 -2.70 0.24
C LEU A 216 -16.10 -2.87 -1.21
N GLU A 217 -17.35 -2.51 -1.48
CA GLU A 217 -18.00 -2.56 -2.79
C GLU A 217 -17.56 -1.43 -3.75
N TYR A 218 -16.90 -0.38 -3.22
CA TYR A 218 -16.44 0.76 -4.02
C TYR A 218 -14.90 0.82 -4.10
N PRO A 219 -14.35 1.30 -5.23
CA PRO A 219 -12.95 1.72 -5.30
C PRO A 219 -12.63 2.78 -4.24
N SER A 220 -11.58 2.57 -3.45
CA SER A 220 -11.12 3.51 -2.42
C SER A 220 -9.65 3.27 -2.07
N CYS A 221 -9.04 4.20 -1.34
CA CYS A 221 -7.67 4.12 -0.85
C CYS A 221 -7.57 3.71 0.64
N GLY A 222 -8.65 3.16 1.21
CA GLY A 222 -8.72 2.88 2.65
C GLY A 222 -9.05 4.13 3.49
N SER A 223 -8.54 4.15 4.72
CA SER A 223 -8.66 5.32 5.59
C SER A 223 -7.79 6.46 5.06
N VAL A 224 -8.44 7.58 4.72
CA VAL A 224 -7.77 8.73 4.10
C VAL A 224 -6.88 9.48 5.09
N PHE A 225 -7.28 9.49 6.36
CA PHE A 225 -6.64 10.26 7.42
C PHE A 225 -6.10 9.36 8.53
N LYS A 226 -4.95 9.77 9.07
CA LYS A 226 -4.42 9.19 10.30
C LYS A 226 -5.38 9.45 11.45
N ARG A 227 -5.26 8.67 12.53
CA ARG A 227 -6.00 8.93 13.76
C ARG A 227 -5.42 10.14 14.51
N PRO A 228 -6.17 11.25 14.68
CA PRO A 228 -5.77 12.34 15.57
C PRO A 228 -5.74 11.88 17.03
N VAL A 229 -4.82 12.42 17.82
CA VAL A 229 -4.68 12.08 19.25
C VAL A 229 -5.99 12.39 19.99
N GLY A 230 -6.52 11.41 20.72
CA GLY A 230 -7.75 11.55 21.49
C GLY A 230 -9.06 11.45 20.68
N HIS A 231 -9.00 11.28 19.36
CA HIS A 231 -10.17 11.30 18.49
C HIS A 231 -10.14 10.18 17.44
N PHE A 232 -11.26 9.96 16.76
CA PHE A 232 -11.34 9.15 15.56
C PHE A 232 -11.64 10.05 14.36
N ALA A 233 -10.83 9.96 13.29
CA ALA A 233 -11.02 10.80 12.10
C ALA A 233 -12.44 10.66 11.52
N GLY A 234 -12.94 9.42 11.38
CA GLY A 234 -14.31 9.17 10.90
C GLY A 234 -15.40 9.75 11.81
N GLN A 235 -15.16 9.83 13.12
CA GLN A 235 -16.11 10.48 14.03
C GLN A 235 -16.15 11.99 13.76
N LEU A 236 -14.99 12.65 13.73
CA LEU A 236 -14.90 14.10 13.47
C LEU A 236 -15.54 14.49 12.12
N ILE A 237 -15.31 13.69 11.08
CA ILE A 237 -15.91 13.90 9.75
C ILE A 237 -17.43 13.73 9.80
N SER A 238 -17.91 12.72 10.53
CA SER A 238 -19.35 12.48 10.68
C SER A 238 -20.04 13.60 11.48
N GLU A 239 -19.40 14.09 12.54
CA GLU A 239 -19.92 15.17 13.38
C GLU A 239 -19.94 16.51 12.63
N ALA A 240 -18.99 16.73 11.72
CA ALA A 240 -19.00 17.86 10.78
C ALA A 240 -20.06 17.71 9.66
N GLY A 241 -20.90 16.65 9.69
CA GLY A 241 -21.99 16.45 8.74
C GLY A 241 -21.55 16.05 7.33
N LEU A 242 -20.37 15.45 7.17
CA LEU A 242 -19.75 15.24 5.86
C LEU A 242 -19.99 13.85 5.23
N LYS A 243 -20.77 12.97 5.88
CA LYS A 243 -21.16 11.70 5.24
C LYS A 243 -22.01 11.98 3.99
N GLY A 244 -21.68 11.33 2.87
CA GLY A 244 -22.31 11.58 1.58
C GLY A 244 -21.86 12.88 0.91
N TYR A 245 -20.95 13.66 1.51
CA TYR A 245 -20.40 14.85 0.88
C TYR A 245 -19.56 14.47 -0.33
N ARG A 246 -19.86 15.07 -1.48
CA ARG A 246 -19.35 14.67 -2.79
C ARG A 246 -18.73 15.85 -3.52
N ILE A 247 -17.60 15.62 -4.17
CA ILE A 247 -17.00 16.51 -5.17
C ILE A 247 -16.70 15.67 -6.41
N GLY A 248 -17.20 16.10 -7.57
CA GLY A 248 -17.09 15.34 -8.81
C GLY A 248 -17.63 13.91 -8.67
N GLY A 249 -16.80 12.91 -9.01
CA GLY A 249 -17.14 11.49 -8.90
C GLY A 249 -16.76 10.82 -7.57
N VAL A 250 -16.22 11.57 -6.60
CA VAL A 250 -15.72 11.04 -5.33
C VAL A 250 -16.56 11.54 -4.15
N GLU A 251 -16.86 10.64 -3.23
CA GLU A 251 -17.75 10.90 -2.08
C GLU A 251 -17.17 10.39 -0.76
N VAL A 252 -17.43 11.10 0.34
CA VAL A 252 -17.22 10.59 1.69
C VAL A 252 -18.25 9.50 1.98
N SER A 253 -17.80 8.27 2.21
CA SER A 253 -18.69 7.12 2.37
C SER A 253 -19.70 7.31 3.51
N GLU A 254 -20.98 7.08 3.23
CA GLU A 254 -22.04 7.07 4.25
C GLU A 254 -21.82 5.95 5.29
N LYS A 255 -21.27 4.82 4.85
CA LYS A 255 -20.96 3.66 5.69
C LYS A 255 -19.81 3.95 6.64
N HIS A 256 -18.73 4.56 6.14
CA HIS A 256 -17.56 4.91 6.94
C HIS A 256 -16.96 6.28 6.55
N ALA A 257 -17.22 7.31 7.35
CA ALA A 257 -16.81 8.68 7.05
C ALA A 257 -15.30 8.90 6.88
N GLY A 258 -14.46 8.00 7.40
CA GLY A 258 -13.00 8.04 7.14
C GLY A 258 -12.56 7.54 5.75
N PHE A 259 -13.49 7.09 4.90
CA PHE A 259 -13.21 6.56 3.55
C PHE A 259 -13.80 7.51 2.51
N MET A 260 -13.04 7.68 1.42
CA MET A 260 -13.51 8.36 0.21
C MET A 260 -13.62 7.34 -0.92
N ILE A 261 -14.83 7.23 -1.47
CA ILE A 261 -15.22 6.21 -2.44
C ILE A 261 -15.43 6.84 -3.81
N ASN A 262 -14.94 6.16 -4.85
CA ASN A 262 -15.19 6.54 -6.22
C ASN A 262 -16.53 5.93 -6.66
N VAL A 263 -17.55 6.76 -6.81
CA VAL A 263 -18.95 6.33 -7.07
C VAL A 263 -19.42 6.63 -8.49
N ALA A 264 -18.70 7.47 -9.22
CA ALA A 264 -19.08 7.93 -10.55
C ALA A 264 -17.87 8.37 -11.39
N ASP A 265 -16.92 7.44 -11.61
CA ASP A 265 -15.72 7.64 -12.45
C ASP A 265 -14.96 8.95 -12.13
N GLY A 266 -14.79 9.22 -10.83
CA GLY A 266 -14.11 10.41 -10.34
C GLY A 266 -12.62 10.47 -10.68
N THR A 267 -12.05 11.67 -10.58
CA THR A 267 -10.65 11.96 -10.92
C THR A 267 -9.74 12.01 -9.69
N ALA A 268 -8.43 12.07 -9.90
CA ALA A 268 -7.51 12.32 -8.79
C ALA A 268 -7.71 13.71 -8.19
N LYS A 269 -8.08 14.69 -9.03
CA LYS A 269 -8.42 16.05 -8.58
C LYS A 269 -9.66 16.07 -7.67
N ASP A 270 -10.68 15.29 -8.00
CA ASP A 270 -11.88 15.15 -7.13
C ASP A 270 -11.51 14.62 -5.74
N TYR A 271 -10.61 13.63 -5.68
CA TYR A 271 -10.06 13.14 -4.41
C TYR A 271 -9.31 14.24 -3.65
N GLU A 272 -8.39 14.97 -4.30
CA GLU A 272 -7.64 16.06 -3.65
C GLU A 272 -8.56 17.16 -3.11
N ASP A 273 -9.54 17.60 -3.90
CA ASP A 273 -10.50 18.64 -3.53
C ASP A 273 -11.38 18.20 -2.37
N LEU A 274 -11.84 16.95 -2.39
CA LEU A 274 -12.63 16.40 -1.31
C LEU A 274 -11.82 16.27 -0.03
N ILE A 275 -10.55 15.86 -0.12
CA ILE A 275 -9.64 15.77 1.02
C ILE A 275 -9.44 17.14 1.66
N GLU A 276 -9.10 18.16 0.85
CA GLU A 276 -8.86 19.52 1.32
C GLU A 276 -10.13 20.09 1.97
N SER A 277 -11.29 19.95 1.33
CA SER A 277 -12.56 20.43 1.87
C SER A 277 -12.94 19.74 3.18
N VAL A 278 -12.69 18.44 3.31
CA VAL A 278 -12.94 17.70 4.56
C VAL A 278 -12.00 18.18 5.68
N ILE A 279 -10.72 18.41 5.39
CA ILE A 279 -9.77 18.95 6.38
C ILE A 279 -10.25 20.33 6.89
N GLU A 280 -10.64 21.22 5.98
CA GLU A 280 -11.11 22.56 6.32
C GLU A 280 -12.36 22.53 7.18
N LYS A 281 -13.39 21.79 6.76
CA LYS A 281 -14.67 21.70 7.46
C LYS A 281 -14.55 21.03 8.83
N VAL A 282 -13.70 20.00 8.97
CA VAL A 282 -13.44 19.37 10.27
C VAL A 282 -12.69 20.32 11.20
N LYS A 283 -11.73 21.09 10.67
CA LYS A 283 -11.01 22.09 11.45
C LYS A 283 -11.93 23.22 11.91
N GLU A 284 -12.83 23.69 11.04
CA GLU A 284 -13.84 24.71 11.39
C GLU A 284 -14.78 24.19 12.48
N HIS A 285 -15.26 22.95 12.37
CA HIS A 285 -16.21 22.36 13.30
C HIS A 285 -15.60 21.99 14.67
N SER A 286 -14.39 21.42 14.69
CA SER A 286 -13.81 20.79 15.90
C SER A 286 -12.51 21.42 16.38
N GLY A 287 -11.89 22.30 15.60
CA GLY A 287 -10.54 22.82 15.84
C GLY A 287 -9.41 21.83 15.53
N VAL A 288 -9.72 20.56 15.25
CA VAL A 288 -8.74 19.52 14.94
C VAL A 288 -8.37 19.54 13.45
N THR A 289 -7.08 19.56 13.15
CA THR A 289 -6.59 19.42 11.77
C THR A 289 -6.29 17.95 11.49
N LEU A 290 -6.96 17.38 10.48
CA LEU A 290 -6.71 16.00 10.05
C LEU A 290 -5.43 15.91 9.22
N GLU A 291 -4.60 14.90 9.51
CA GLU A 291 -3.44 14.55 8.70
C GLU A 291 -3.75 13.40 7.75
N ARG A 292 -3.29 13.48 6.50
CA ARG A 292 -3.46 12.41 5.51
C ARG A 292 -2.61 11.18 5.86
N GLU A 293 -3.20 10.01 5.71
CA GLU A 293 -2.52 8.70 5.68
C GLU A 293 -2.28 8.24 4.24
N VAL A 294 -3.23 8.52 3.34
CA VAL A 294 -3.10 8.25 1.91
C VAL A 294 -1.98 9.09 1.30
N ARG A 295 -1.18 8.47 0.42
CA ARG A 295 -0.12 9.17 -0.31
C ARG A 295 -0.64 9.68 -1.65
N ILE A 296 -0.45 10.96 -1.93
CA ILE A 296 -0.77 11.56 -3.22
C ILE A 296 0.53 11.70 -4.02
N LEU A 297 0.56 11.13 -5.22
CA LEU A 297 1.76 10.99 -6.05
C LEU A 297 1.53 11.54 -7.45
N GLY A 298 2.61 11.89 -8.13
CA GLY A 298 2.57 12.35 -9.52
C GLY A 298 2.34 13.86 -9.66
N GLU A 299 2.27 14.28 -10.92
CA GLU A 299 2.24 15.68 -11.32
C GLU A 299 0.80 16.18 -11.50
N SER A 300 0.58 17.45 -11.19
CA SER A 300 -0.63 18.15 -11.60
C SER A 300 -0.66 18.28 -13.13
N LYS A 301 -1.87 18.24 -13.69
CA LYS A 301 -2.08 18.44 -15.13
C LYS A 301 -2.24 19.92 -15.47
#